data_AF-A0A2G1Y4I5-F1
#
_entry.id   AF-A0A2G1Y4I5-F1
#
_cell.length_a   1.000
_cell.length_b   1.000
_cell.length_c   1.000
_cell.angle_alpha   90.00
_cell.angle_beta   90.00
_cell.angle_gamma   90.00
#
_symmetry.space_group_name_H-M   'P 1'
#
loop_
_entity.id
_entity.type
_entity.pdbx_description
1 polymer ?
#
loop_
_entity_poly.entity_id
_entity_poly.type
_entity_poly.pdbx_seq_one_letter_code
_entity_poly.pdbx_strand_id
1 'polypeptide(L)'
;MALTHSVSKRLEYVEFLLMFRGWVYRHDLVDYFGISEAAATRDFKDYKHLCPNNMDMNNGTKRWELRDSSFESYFPITQSTVFSKFKMPGICESLGLLW
;
A
#
# COMPACT_ATOMS: atom_id res chain seq x y z
N MET A 1 -12.85 13.98 -6.98
CA MET A 1 -11.66 14.84 -6.87
C MET A 1 -10.50 14.12 -7.52
N ALA A 2 -9.67 14.81 -8.32
CA ALA A 2 -8.48 14.19 -8.89
C ALA A 2 -7.44 13.95 -7.78
N LEU A 3 -6.81 12.77 -7.78
CA LEU A 3 -5.72 12.46 -6.85
C LEU A 3 -4.52 13.36 -7.17
N THR A 4 -3.91 13.95 -6.14
CA THR A 4 -2.62 14.63 -6.34
C THR A 4 -1.55 13.59 -6.68
N HIS A 5 -0.49 13.99 -7.38
CA HIS A 5 0.60 13.07 -7.72
C HIS A 5 1.21 12.42 -6.46
N SER A 6 1.34 13.17 -5.37
CA SER A 6 1.87 12.64 -4.11
C SER A 6 0.94 11.62 -3.46
N VAL A 7 -0.37 11.86 -3.42
CA VAL A 7 -1.35 10.89 -2.89
C VAL A 7 -1.36 9.64 -3.77
N SER A 8 -1.43 9.80 -5.09
CA SER A 8 -1.41 8.69 -6.05
C SER A 8 -0.23 7.74 -5.82
N LYS A 9 0.97 8.28 -5.60
CA LYS A 9 2.16 7.47 -5.28
C LYS A 9 2.06 6.68 -3.98
N ARG A 10 1.39 7.22 -2.96
CA ARG A 10 1.17 6.52 -1.69
C ARG A 10 0.12 5.43 -1.81
N LEU A 11 -0.96 5.67 -2.55
CA LEU A 11 -1.97 4.64 -2.83
C LEU A 11 -1.40 3.52 -3.71
N GLU A 12 -0.55 3.85 -4.68
CA GLU A 12 0.19 2.88 -5.49
C GLU A 12 1.12 2.00 -4.62
N TYR A 13 1.70 2.56 -3.56
CA TYR A 13 2.53 1.82 -2.61
C TYR A 13 1.72 0.93 -1.68
N VAL A 14 0.55 1.39 -1.22
CA VAL A 14 -0.43 0.56 -0.49
C VAL A 14 -0.80 -0.68 -1.31
N GLU A 15 -1.18 -0.49 -2.58
CA GLU A 15 -1.54 -1.59 -3.47
C GLU A 15 -0.36 -2.56 -3.67
N PHE A 16 0.85 -2.03 -3.89
CA PHE A 16 2.04 -2.86 -4.02
C PHE A 16 2.28 -3.73 -2.78
N LEU A 17 2.23 -3.17 -1.58
CA LEU A 17 2.42 -3.95 -0.36
C LEU A 17 1.31 -4.97 -0.14
N LEU A 18 0.06 -4.65 -0.49
CA LEU A 18 -1.03 -5.62 -0.46
C LEU A 18 -0.77 -6.78 -1.43
N MET A 19 -0.37 -6.49 -2.67
CA MET A 19 -0.13 -7.52 -3.69
C MET A 19 1.03 -8.46 -3.34
N PHE A 20 2.13 -7.93 -2.80
CA PHE A 20 3.36 -8.70 -2.64
C PHE A 20 3.61 -9.19 -1.21
N ARG A 21 3.16 -8.45 -0.20
CA ARG A 21 3.26 -8.85 1.21
C ARG A 21 1.95 -9.39 1.78
N GLY A 22 0.81 -9.08 1.17
CA GLY A 22 -0.51 -9.49 1.66
C GLY A 22 -1.09 -8.59 2.75
N TRP A 23 -0.33 -7.61 3.25
CA TRP A 23 -0.81 -6.66 4.26
C TRP A 23 -0.02 -5.36 4.27
N VAL A 24 -0.60 -4.34 4.91
CA VAL A 24 0.01 -3.03 5.10
C VAL A 24 -0.33 -2.40 6.44
N TYR A 25 0.70 -1.94 7.14
CA TYR A 25 0.61 -1.16 8.36
C TYR A 25 0.64 0.33 8.03
N ARG A 26 0.15 1.11 8.99
CA ARG A 26 0.23 2.57 8.93
C ARG A 26 1.66 3.10 8.96
N HIS A 27 2.52 2.47 9.76
CA HIS A 27 3.91 2.90 9.87
C HIS A 27 4.66 2.72 8.55
N ASP A 28 4.32 1.75 7.69
CA ASP A 28 4.93 1.62 6.37
C ASP A 28 4.80 2.93 5.54
N LEU A 29 3.65 3.62 5.63
CA LEU A 29 3.45 4.89 4.92
C LEU A 29 4.17 6.04 5.62
N VAL A 30 4.15 6.06 6.95
CA VAL A 30 4.81 7.10 7.76
C VAL A 30 6.32 7.06 7.54
N ASP A 31 6.92 5.88 7.66
CA ASP A 31 8.35 5.67 7.58
C ASP A 31 8.85 5.89 6.14
N TYR A 32 8.10 5.37 5.15
CA TYR A 32 8.51 5.48 3.75
C TYR A 32 8.33 6.89 3.16
N PHE A 33 7.22 7.58 3.48
CA PHE A 33 6.90 8.88 2.88
C PHE A 33 7.13 10.08 3.81
N GLY A 34 7.47 9.87 5.08
CA GLY A 34 7.65 10.94 6.06
C GLY A 34 6.36 11.72 6.36
N ILE A 35 5.20 11.07 6.22
CA ILE A 35 3.88 11.70 6.45
C ILE A 35 3.40 11.46 7.89
N SER A 36 2.42 12.26 8.34
CA SER A 36 1.79 12.03 9.63
C SER A 36 0.89 10.78 9.62
N GLU A 37 0.64 10.19 10.79
CA GLU A 37 -0.31 9.08 10.94
C GLU A 37 -1.72 9.42 10.45
N ALA A 38 -2.15 10.68 10.64
CA ALA A 38 -3.45 11.14 10.19
C ALA A 38 -3.54 11.17 8.65
N ALA A 39 -2.45 11.52 7.97
CA ALA A 39 -2.36 11.46 6.52
C ALA A 39 -2.39 10.00 6.03
N ALA A 40 -1.59 9.11 6.63
CA ALA A 40 -1.61 7.69 6.30
C ALA A 40 -3.00 7.05 6.50
N THR A 41 -3.69 7.43 7.58
CA THR A 41 -5.07 6.97 7.84
C THR A 41 -6.05 7.44 6.77
N ARG A 42 -5.88 8.68 6.27
CA ARG A 42 -6.68 9.21 5.17
C ARG A 42 -6.38 8.44 3.87
N ASP A 43 -5.11 8.19 3.57
CA ASP A 43 -4.72 7.46 2.37
C ASP A 43 -5.33 6.04 2.34
N PHE A 44 -5.38 5.32 3.47
CA PHE A 44 -6.08 4.02 3.50
C PHE A 44 -7.58 4.12 3.25
N LYS A 45 -8.23 5.17 3.79
CA LYS A 45 -9.66 5.40 3.52
C LYS A 45 -9.88 5.70 2.05
N ASP A 46 -9.00 6.50 1.45
CA ASP A 46 -9.05 6.84 0.03
C ASP A 46 -8.84 5.59 -0.84
N TYR A 47 -7.83 4.76 -0.53
CA TYR A 47 -7.62 3.49 -1.23
C TYR A 47 -8.83 2.56 -1.09
N LYS A 48 -9.38 2.39 0.11
CA LYS A 48 -10.57 1.56 0.34
C LYS A 48 -11.81 2.12 -0.37
N HIS A 49 -11.92 3.44 -0.55
CA HIS A 49 -13.01 4.03 -1.31
C HIS A 49 -12.90 3.72 -2.80
N LEU A 50 -11.68 3.76 -3.35
CA LEU A 50 -11.42 3.39 -4.75
C LEU A 50 -11.55 1.88 -5.00
N CYS A 51 -11.09 1.08 -4.04
CA CYS A 51 -10.95 -0.36 -4.13
C CYS A 51 -11.60 -1.06 -2.91
N PRO A 52 -12.94 -1.01 -2.78
CA PRO A 52 -13.63 -1.47 -1.56
C PRO A 52 -13.40 -2.95 -1.23
N ASN A 53 -13.15 -3.75 -2.26
CA ASN A 53 -13.00 -5.20 -2.13
C ASN A 53 -11.55 -5.65 -1.95
N ASN A 54 -10.55 -4.77 -2.05
CA ASN A 54 -9.14 -5.19 -2.04
C ASN A 54 -8.58 -5.47 -0.64
N MET A 55 -9.14 -4.88 0.41
CA MET A 55 -8.59 -5.03 1.76
C MET A 55 -9.58 -4.85 2.91
N ASP A 56 -9.25 -5.45 4.05
CA ASP A 56 -9.93 -5.28 5.33
C ASP A 56 -8.98 -4.91 6.47
N MET A 57 -9.52 -4.18 7.44
CA MET A 57 -8.78 -3.86 8.66
C MET A 57 -8.85 -5.06 9.61
N ASN A 58 -7.70 -5.59 9.97
CA ASN A 58 -7.58 -6.51 11.09
C ASN A 58 -7.42 -5.70 12.38
N ASN A 59 -8.47 -5.63 13.19
CA ASN A 59 -8.46 -4.83 14.44
C ASN A 59 -7.50 -5.37 15.50
N GLY A 60 -7.13 -6.66 15.45
CA GLY A 60 -6.19 -7.25 16.40
C GLY A 60 -4.75 -6.84 16.13
N THR A 61 -4.33 -6.88 14.86
CA THR A 61 -2.97 -6.50 14.44
C THR A 61 -2.84 -5.04 14.02
N LYS A 62 -3.96 -4.35 13.82
CA LYS A 62 -4.05 -2.96 13.31
C LYS A 62 -3.41 -2.79 11.92
N ARG A 63 -3.42 -3.83 11.10
CA ARG A 63 -2.98 -3.81 9.71
C ARG A 63 -4.17 -3.96 8.76
N TRP A 64 -4.02 -3.45 7.55
CA TRP A 64 -4.90 -3.78 6.45
C TRP A 64 -4.40 -5.07 5.78
N GLU A 65 -5.28 -6.02 5.56
CA GLU A 65 -4.98 -7.32 4.96
C GLU A 65 -5.65 -7.43 3.59
N LEU A 66 -4.93 -8.03 2.64
CA LEU A 66 -5.39 -8.30 1.28
C LEU A 66 -6.59 -9.25 1.30
N ARG A 67 -7.58 -8.96 0.47
CA ARG A 67 -8.64 -9.91 0.09
C ARG A 67 -8.35 -10.49 -1.29
N ASP A 68 -7.62 -11.60 -1.31
CA ASP A 68 -7.10 -12.21 -2.53
C ASP A 68 -8.20 -12.59 -3.54
N SER A 69 -9.30 -13.19 -3.07
CA SER A 69 -10.40 -13.65 -3.93
C SER A 69 -11.18 -12.55 -4.66
N SER A 70 -11.02 -11.29 -4.24
CA SER A 70 -11.78 -10.15 -4.76
C SER A 70 -10.90 -8.95 -5.11
N PHE A 71 -9.59 -9.18 -5.23
CA PHE A 71 -8.64 -8.12 -5.50
C PHE A 71 -8.69 -7.68 -6.97
N GLU A 72 -8.87 -6.39 -7.19
CA GLU A 72 -8.78 -5.75 -8.51
C GLU A 72 -7.78 -4.60 -8.46
N SER A 73 -6.70 -4.71 -9.23
CA SER A 73 -5.64 -3.69 -9.26
C SER A 73 -6.15 -2.38 -9.84
N TYR A 74 -5.97 -1.28 -9.11
CA TYR A 74 -6.28 0.08 -9.58
C TYR A 74 -5.06 0.78 -10.16
N PHE A 75 -3.85 0.39 -9.73
CA PHE A 75 -2.58 0.90 -10.23
C PHE A 75 -1.89 -0.17 -11.08
N PRO A 76 -1.97 -0.09 -12.43
CA PRO A 76 -1.44 -1.14 -13.29
C PRO A 76 0.04 -1.43 -13.01
N ILE A 77 0.32 -2.66 -12.60
CA ILE A 77 1.67 -3.15 -12.37
C ILE A 77 2.12 -3.94 -13.60
N THR A 78 3.17 -3.48 -14.26
CA THR A 78 3.86 -4.20 -15.34
C THR A 78 5.17 -4.80 -14.82
N GLN A 79 5.72 -5.78 -15.53
CA GLN A 79 7.01 -6.40 -15.17
C GLN A 79 8.12 -5.36 -14.98
N SER A 80 8.22 -4.36 -15.86
CA SER A 80 9.20 -3.29 -15.75
C SER A 80 9.00 -2.44 -14.50
N THR A 81 7.75 -2.17 -14.13
CA THR A 81 7.40 -1.41 -12.92
C THR A 81 7.70 -2.19 -11.65
N VAL A 82 7.48 -3.51 -11.63
CA VAL A 82 7.83 -4.37 -10.48
C VAL A 82 9.32 -4.29 -10.16
N PHE A 83 10.19 -4.50 -11.15
CA PHE A 83 11.64 -4.44 -10.93
C PHE A 83 12.12 -3.03 -10.56
N SER A 84 11.48 -1.99 -11.07
CA SER A 84 11.74 -0.62 -10.64
C SER A 84 11.42 -0.44 -9.15
N LYS A 85 10.29 -1.02 -8.69
CA LYS A 85 9.90 -0.97 -7.27
C LYS A 85 10.82 -1.75 -6.37
N PHE A 86 11.33 -2.90 -6.79
CA PHE A 86 12.33 -3.66 -6.02
C PHE A 86 13.67 -2.91 -5.83
N LYS A 87 13.95 -1.89 -6.64
CA LYS A 87 15.11 -1.01 -6.45
C LYS A 87 14.85 0.13 -5.47
N MET A 88 13.62 0.28 -4.96
CA MET A 88 13.29 1.34 -4.00
C MET A 88 14.00 1.06 -2.66
N PRO A 89 14.70 2.04 -2.07
CA PRO A 89 15.33 1.87 -0.77
C PRO A 89 14.30 1.46 0.29
N GLY A 90 14.66 0.52 1.17
CA GLY A 90 13.76 0.05 2.24
C GLY A 90 12.61 -0.86 1.77
N ILE A 91 12.48 -1.14 0.47
CA ILE A 91 11.40 -2.00 -0.03
C ILE A 91 11.52 -3.44 0.46
N CYS A 92 12.75 -3.96 0.57
CA CYS A 92 12.98 -5.32 1.07
C CYS A 92 12.57 -5.45 2.54
N GLU A 93 12.88 -4.46 3.37
CA GLU A 93 12.41 -4.40 4.76
C GLU A 93 10.88 -4.30 4.81
N SER A 94 10.30 -3.41 4.00
CA SER A 94 8.85 -3.26 3.89
C SER A 94 8.17 -4.54 3.44
N LEU A 95 8.81 -5.36 2.61
CA LEU A 95 8.29 -6.65 2.17
C LEU A 95 8.57 -7.80 3.16
N GLY A 96 9.31 -7.56 4.24
CA GLY A 96 9.74 -8.60 5.17
C GLY A 96 10.77 -9.58 4.58
N LEU A 97 11.54 -9.12 3.59
CA LEU A 97 12.57 -9.91 2.89
C LEU A 97 13.95 -9.79 3.54
N LEU A 98 14.09 -8.99 4.60
CA LEU A 98 15.30 -8.87 5.40
C LEU A 98 15.00 -9.38 6.82
N TRP A 99 15.90 -10.23 7.33
CA TRP A 99 15.82 -10.86 8.66
C TRP A 99 16.31 -9.93 9.76
#